data_AF-A0A5E4FQP5-F1
#
_entry.id   AF-A0A5E4FQP5-F1
#
_cell.length_a   1.000
_cell.length_b   1.000
_cell.length_c   1.000
_cell.angle_alpha   90.00
_cell.angle_beta   90.00
_cell.angle_gamma   90.00
#
_symmetry.space_group_name_H-M   'P 1'
#
loop_
_entity.id
_entity.type
_entity.pdbx_description
1 polymer ?
#
loop_
_entity_poly.entity_id
_entity_poly.type
_entity_poly.pdbx_seq_one_letter_code
_entity_poly.pdbx_strand_id
1 'polypeptide(L)'
;MGLNEKVSRNSVVESDIIVGVIDTGIWPESESFKDDGFCPPPKSWKGVCDGGKNFTCNNKIIGARRYTAESARDELGHGTHTASTVAENAVKDVNFYGLANGTAGGGVPAVRIVAYKVWGLSLGYNVLAAFDDAIADGVNIISVSMGTVEAGIDDDPVAIAWPMNGTSNNASTGAFAYGSGHINPVNAINPGLVYEASEEDYIRLLCTIYDEGKVGLISGDNRTCPTGSAQGYVKDHNYPSMGAKVEPMKPFSVNFHRRVKKFGLANSTYKATIFSNSNADIKVVPEVLSFQSLDEEKDFDVTVARSDLPDGAQVSGSLVWFDGTHRVRSPNVVYAYIQHEHQNMVT
;
A
#
# COMPACT_ATOMS: atom_id res chain seq x y z
N MET A 1 13.62 9.10 -7.98
CA MET A 1 12.49 8.22 -8.37
C MET A 1 12.19 8.21 -9.88
N GLY A 2 13.05 8.74 -10.77
CA GLY A 2 12.80 8.68 -12.22
C GLY A 2 11.66 9.57 -12.75
N LEU A 3 10.98 10.32 -11.86
CA LEU A 3 10.00 11.33 -12.22
C LEU A 3 10.72 12.64 -12.54
N ASN A 4 10.81 12.98 -13.82
CA ASN A 4 11.28 14.29 -14.27
C ASN A 4 10.10 15.10 -14.88
N GLU A 5 10.32 16.38 -15.17
CA GLU A 5 9.30 17.25 -15.77
C GLU A 5 8.77 16.77 -17.13
N LYS A 6 9.46 15.81 -17.78
CA LYS A 6 9.10 15.24 -19.08
C LYS A 6 8.28 13.97 -18.98
N VAL A 7 7.95 13.50 -17.78
CA VAL A 7 7.05 12.36 -17.61
C VAL A 7 5.70 12.71 -18.22
N SER A 8 5.20 11.83 -19.10
CA SER A 8 3.89 12.00 -19.71
C SER A 8 2.81 11.94 -18.63
N ARG A 9 2.05 13.02 -18.50
CA ARG A 9 0.91 13.14 -17.57
C ARG A 9 -0.37 13.37 -18.36
N ASN A 10 -1.47 12.85 -17.84
CA ASN A 10 -2.79 13.20 -18.33
C ASN A 10 -3.42 14.16 -17.32
N SER A 11 -3.13 15.45 -17.46
CA SER A 11 -3.56 16.48 -16.50
C SER A 11 -5.07 16.56 -16.35
N VAL A 12 -5.84 16.25 -17.40
CA VAL A 12 -7.30 16.21 -17.35
C VAL A 12 -7.75 15.12 -16.37
N VAL A 13 -7.25 13.90 -16.53
CA VAL A 13 -7.55 12.79 -15.63
C VAL A 13 -7.01 13.05 -14.23
N GLU A 14 -5.76 13.49 -14.09
CA GLU A 14 -5.16 13.79 -12.79
C GLU A 14 -5.97 14.86 -12.03
N SER A 15 -6.50 15.87 -12.73
CA SER A 15 -7.31 16.94 -12.11
C SER A 15 -8.69 16.50 -11.65
N ASP A 16 -9.14 15.31 -12.04
CA ASP A 16 -10.37 14.67 -11.55
C ASP A 16 -10.10 13.69 -10.39
N ILE A 17 -8.84 13.43 -10.06
CA ILE A 17 -8.46 12.60 -8.92
C ILE A 17 -8.44 13.43 -7.63
N ILE A 18 -9.00 12.87 -6.57
CA ILE A 18 -9.12 13.47 -5.25
C ILE A 18 -8.35 12.61 -4.25
N VAL A 19 -7.40 13.23 -3.55
CA VAL A 19 -6.65 12.61 -2.45
C VAL A 19 -7.14 13.17 -1.11
N GLY A 20 -7.60 12.27 -0.24
CA GLY A 20 -7.93 12.58 1.15
C GLY A 20 -6.69 12.45 2.02
N VAL A 21 -6.32 13.51 2.73
CA VAL A 21 -5.19 13.52 3.66
C VAL A 21 -5.74 13.51 5.09
N ILE A 22 -5.59 12.38 5.78
CA ILE A 22 -6.01 12.23 7.18
C ILE A 22 -4.78 12.48 8.06
N ASP A 23 -4.73 13.66 8.69
CA ASP A 23 -3.52 14.16 9.36
C ASP A 23 -3.86 15.32 10.35
N THR A 24 -2.89 16.18 10.67
CA THR A 24 -3.02 17.32 11.61
C THR A 24 -3.75 18.54 11.03
N GLY A 25 -4.27 18.43 9.81
CA GLY A 25 -4.93 19.50 9.07
C GLY A 25 -4.11 19.94 7.86
N ILE A 26 -4.42 21.13 7.33
CA ILE A 26 -3.62 21.73 6.25
C ILE A 26 -3.53 23.26 6.42
N TRP A 27 -2.44 23.87 5.96
CA TRP A 27 -2.29 25.32 5.87
C TRP A 27 -2.68 25.84 4.47
N PRO A 28 -3.91 26.35 4.26
CA PRO A 28 -4.44 26.59 2.92
C PRO A 28 -3.76 27.76 2.18
N GLU A 29 -3.15 28.71 2.88
CA GLU A 29 -2.47 29.86 2.26
C GLU A 29 -1.07 29.54 1.72
N SER A 30 -0.60 28.30 1.86
CA SER A 30 0.70 27.91 1.31
C SER A 30 0.69 28.05 -0.22
N GLU A 31 1.80 28.53 -0.79
CA GLU A 31 2.03 28.58 -2.24
C GLU A 31 1.86 27.20 -2.90
N SER A 32 2.17 26.13 -2.16
CA SER A 32 1.98 24.73 -2.54
C SER A 32 0.53 24.39 -2.93
N PHE A 33 -0.45 25.16 -2.43
CA PHE A 33 -1.88 24.85 -2.56
C PHE A 33 -2.71 25.96 -3.23
N LYS A 34 -2.06 26.86 -3.96
CA LYS A 34 -2.77 27.79 -4.85
C LYS A 34 -3.55 27.03 -5.93
N ASP A 35 -4.64 27.61 -6.39
CA ASP A 35 -5.53 26.99 -7.37
C ASP A 35 -5.50 27.70 -8.74
N ASP A 36 -4.42 28.44 -9.02
CA ASP A 36 -4.20 29.06 -10.32
C ASP A 36 -4.24 28.02 -11.43
N GLY A 37 -5.19 28.17 -12.36
CA GLY A 37 -5.38 27.26 -13.50
C GLY A 37 -6.20 26.01 -13.18
N PHE A 38 -6.71 25.85 -11.97
CA PHE A 38 -7.61 24.75 -11.61
C PHE A 38 -9.05 25.05 -12.03
N CYS A 39 -9.69 24.09 -12.68
CA CYS A 39 -11.14 24.13 -12.91
C CYS A 39 -11.92 23.87 -11.61
N PRO A 40 -13.25 24.12 -11.56
CA PRO A 40 -14.06 23.74 -10.40
C PRO A 40 -13.88 22.27 -9.98
N PRO A 41 -14.21 21.90 -8.73
CA PRO A 41 -14.09 20.53 -8.24
C PRO A 41 -14.87 19.53 -9.11
N PRO A 42 -14.41 18.26 -9.20
CA PRO A 42 -15.08 17.23 -9.99
C PRO A 42 -16.54 17.04 -9.56
N LYS A 43 -17.46 16.80 -10.50
CA LYS A 43 -18.89 16.64 -10.18
C LYS A 43 -19.20 15.41 -9.31
N SER A 44 -18.29 14.44 -9.28
CA SER A 44 -18.37 13.26 -8.42
C SER A 44 -18.07 13.56 -6.96
N TRP A 45 -17.43 14.70 -6.65
CA TRP A 45 -17.10 15.14 -5.30
C TRP A 45 -18.36 15.50 -4.53
N LYS A 46 -18.53 14.93 -3.34
CA LYS A 46 -19.71 15.13 -2.48
C LYS A 46 -19.38 15.78 -1.13
N GLY A 47 -18.11 15.93 -0.81
CA GLY A 47 -17.72 16.51 0.47
C GLY A 47 -17.87 18.02 0.52
N VAL A 48 -17.49 18.56 1.67
CA VAL A 48 -17.75 19.95 2.02
C VAL A 48 -16.47 20.64 2.48
N CYS A 49 -16.51 21.97 2.48
CA CYS A 49 -15.53 22.77 3.19
C CYS A 49 -16.06 23.13 4.59
N ASP A 50 -15.96 22.19 5.54
CA ASP A 50 -16.16 22.45 6.98
C ASP A 50 -14.80 22.66 7.67
N GLY A 51 -14.05 23.62 7.14
CA GLY A 51 -12.74 23.98 7.67
C GLY A 51 -12.78 24.70 9.02
N GLY A 52 -13.96 25.10 9.51
CA GLY A 52 -14.12 25.85 10.75
C GLY A 52 -13.62 27.30 10.66
N LYS A 53 -13.14 27.84 11.78
CA LYS A 53 -12.75 29.26 11.86
C LYS A 53 -11.51 29.55 11.01
N ASN A 54 -11.54 30.69 10.31
CA ASN A 54 -10.45 31.21 9.49
C ASN A 54 -9.88 30.17 8.51
N PHE A 55 -10.77 29.46 7.81
CA PHE A 55 -10.40 28.45 6.82
C PHE A 55 -11.28 28.62 5.59
N THR A 56 -10.68 28.55 4.40
CA THR A 56 -11.41 28.64 3.14
C THR A 56 -10.78 27.67 2.15
N CYS A 57 -11.62 26.84 1.56
CA CYS A 57 -11.25 25.94 0.48
C CYS A 57 -11.17 26.71 -0.84
N ASN A 58 -10.41 26.17 -1.79
CA ASN A 58 -10.27 26.70 -3.14
C ASN A 58 -10.41 25.55 -4.15
N ASN A 59 -10.03 25.74 -5.41
CA ASN A 59 -10.11 24.64 -6.38
C ASN A 59 -8.98 23.61 -6.23
N LYS A 60 -7.93 23.86 -5.42
CA LYS A 60 -6.86 22.89 -5.14
C LYS A 60 -7.17 22.05 -3.90
N ILE A 61 -7.43 22.72 -2.78
CA ILE A 61 -7.97 22.14 -1.55
C ILE A 61 -9.49 22.27 -1.65
N ILE A 62 -10.15 21.23 -2.15
CA ILE A 62 -11.58 21.28 -2.49
C ILE A 62 -12.50 20.95 -1.31
N GLY A 63 -11.93 20.43 -0.23
CA GLY A 63 -12.67 20.08 0.98
C GLY A 63 -11.78 20.09 2.23
N ALA A 64 -12.43 20.27 3.36
CA ALA A 64 -11.78 20.20 4.67
C ALA A 64 -12.80 19.79 5.73
N ARG A 65 -12.39 18.90 6.64
CA ARG A 65 -13.18 18.47 7.80
C ARG A 65 -12.31 18.44 9.05
N ARG A 66 -12.96 18.55 10.20
CA ARG A 66 -12.36 18.56 11.53
C ARG A 66 -13.26 17.77 12.48
N TYR A 67 -12.68 16.92 13.32
CA TYR A 67 -13.47 16.03 14.19
C TYR A 67 -13.47 16.49 15.66
N THR A 68 -12.31 16.96 16.15
CA THR A 68 -12.14 17.43 17.54
C THR A 68 -11.73 18.89 17.63
N ALA A 69 -11.31 19.49 16.51
CA ALA A 69 -10.75 20.83 16.47
C ALA A 69 -11.78 21.91 16.07
N GLU A 70 -11.50 23.15 16.46
CA GLU A 70 -12.25 24.35 16.04
C GLU A 70 -12.02 24.71 14.56
N SER A 71 -10.92 24.24 13.99
CA SER A 71 -10.51 24.49 12.60
C SER A 71 -9.69 23.33 12.04
N ALA A 72 -9.85 23.06 10.75
CA ALA A 72 -9.03 22.13 9.96
C ALA A 72 -7.65 22.72 9.62
N ARG A 73 -7.39 23.97 10.01
CA ARG A 73 -6.08 24.62 9.88
C ARG A 73 -5.01 23.81 10.61
N ASP A 74 -3.90 23.58 9.93
CA ASP A 74 -2.74 22.94 10.53
C ASP A 74 -1.94 23.93 11.38
N GLU A 75 -1.74 23.59 12.65
CA GLU A 75 -0.96 24.38 13.60
C GLU A 75 0.36 23.68 13.98
N LEU A 76 0.53 22.42 13.57
CA LEU A 76 1.75 21.64 13.82
C LEU A 76 2.68 21.64 12.60
N GLY A 77 2.11 21.54 11.41
CA GLY A 77 2.83 21.50 10.13
C GLY A 77 2.95 20.12 9.50
N HIS A 78 2.66 19.04 10.25
CA HIS A 78 2.82 17.66 9.74
C HIS A 78 1.87 17.40 8.56
N GLY A 79 0.57 17.68 8.72
CA GLY A 79 -0.42 17.49 7.66
C GLY A 79 -0.20 18.37 6.44
N THR A 80 0.28 19.61 6.63
CA THR A 80 0.68 20.49 5.52
C THR A 80 1.85 19.89 4.74
N HIS A 81 2.84 19.34 5.44
CA HIS A 81 4.02 18.74 4.83
C HIS A 81 3.71 17.40 4.12
N THR A 82 2.85 16.56 4.70
CA THR A 82 2.42 15.31 4.06
C THR A 82 1.56 15.61 2.82
N ALA A 83 0.59 16.52 2.93
CA ALA A 83 -0.22 16.95 1.80
C ALA A 83 0.61 17.56 0.66
N SER A 84 1.63 18.37 0.99
CA SER A 84 2.50 18.95 -0.03
C SER A 84 3.32 17.88 -0.75
N THR A 85 3.89 16.92 -0.01
CA THR A 85 4.64 15.78 -0.59
C THR A 85 3.79 14.99 -1.59
N VAL A 86 2.50 14.80 -1.29
CA VAL A 86 1.59 14.08 -2.18
C VAL A 86 1.31 14.87 -3.46
N ALA A 87 0.95 16.14 -3.33
CA ALA A 87 0.26 16.84 -4.41
C ALA A 87 0.48 18.36 -4.46
N GLU A 88 1.55 18.93 -3.91
CA GLU A 88 1.78 20.37 -4.10
C GLU A 88 2.01 20.75 -5.56
N ASN A 89 1.71 22.01 -5.85
CA ASN A 89 2.12 22.65 -7.09
C ASN A 89 3.63 22.76 -7.20
N ALA A 90 4.12 23.00 -8.41
CA ALA A 90 5.52 23.35 -8.61
C ALA A 90 5.82 24.75 -8.03
N VAL A 91 6.52 24.81 -6.89
CA VAL A 91 6.91 26.07 -6.23
C VAL A 91 8.40 26.28 -6.39
N LYS A 92 8.79 27.36 -7.09
CA LYS A 92 10.18 27.68 -7.37
C LYS A 92 10.87 28.35 -6.19
N ASP A 93 12.20 28.26 -6.18
CA ASP A 93 13.10 28.95 -5.25
C ASP A 93 12.82 28.66 -3.76
N VAL A 94 12.28 27.48 -3.46
CA VAL A 94 12.07 27.03 -2.09
C VAL A 94 13.38 26.50 -1.50
N ASN A 95 13.58 26.74 -0.21
CA ASN A 95 14.74 26.26 0.53
C ASN A 95 14.46 26.31 2.03
N PHE A 96 15.19 25.51 2.80
CA PHE A 96 15.23 25.63 4.25
C PHE A 96 16.52 26.32 4.66
N TYR A 97 16.48 27.65 4.86
CA TYR A 97 17.65 28.47 5.20
C TYR A 97 18.84 28.26 4.22
N GLY A 98 18.54 28.14 2.92
CA GLY A 98 19.53 27.88 1.86
C GLY A 98 19.80 26.39 1.58
N LEU A 99 19.29 25.47 2.40
CA LEU A 99 19.40 24.04 2.16
C LEU A 99 18.32 23.57 1.18
N ALA A 100 18.69 22.60 0.33
CA ALA A 100 17.82 22.00 -0.69
C ALA A 100 17.14 23.03 -1.63
N ASN A 101 17.90 24.07 -2.03
CA ASN A 101 17.39 25.09 -2.94
C ASN A 101 16.95 24.47 -4.29
N GLY A 102 15.71 24.72 -4.70
CA GLY A 102 15.17 24.20 -5.94
C GLY A 102 13.69 24.48 -6.13
N THR A 103 13.07 23.68 -7.00
CA THR A 103 11.62 23.67 -7.18
C THR A 103 11.03 22.51 -6.40
N ALA A 104 10.15 22.81 -5.44
CA ALA A 104 9.32 21.82 -4.76
C ALA A 104 8.14 21.42 -5.64
N GLY A 105 7.64 20.20 -5.48
CA GLY A 105 6.63 19.63 -6.34
C GLY A 105 6.19 18.26 -5.84
N GLY A 106 4.88 18.06 -5.72
CA GLY A 106 4.32 16.82 -5.22
C GLY A 106 4.40 15.69 -6.25
N GLY A 107 4.05 14.48 -5.83
CA GLY A 107 3.96 13.32 -6.72
C GLY A 107 3.02 13.56 -7.91
N VAL A 108 1.85 14.16 -7.68
CA VAL A 108 0.87 14.48 -8.73
C VAL A 108 0.30 15.90 -8.53
N PRO A 109 0.94 16.95 -9.06
CA PRO A 109 0.54 18.34 -8.80
C PRO A 109 -0.89 18.71 -9.21
N ALA A 110 -1.49 18.01 -10.18
CA ALA A 110 -2.82 18.33 -10.69
C ALA A 110 -3.98 17.77 -9.83
N VAL A 111 -3.74 16.84 -8.90
CA VAL A 111 -4.84 16.23 -8.11
C VAL A 111 -5.43 17.22 -7.11
N ARG A 112 -6.66 16.96 -6.71
CA ARG A 112 -7.35 17.71 -5.65
C ARG A 112 -7.01 17.15 -4.29
N ILE A 113 -6.97 18.02 -3.28
CA ILE A 113 -6.70 17.65 -1.90
C ILE A 113 -7.94 17.87 -1.06
N VAL A 114 -8.21 16.95 -0.13
CA VAL A 114 -9.18 17.12 0.94
C VAL A 114 -8.50 16.86 2.26
N ALA A 115 -8.58 17.80 3.21
CA ALA A 115 -7.95 17.65 4.51
C ALA A 115 -8.94 17.13 5.56
N TYR A 116 -8.64 16.00 6.18
CA TYR A 116 -9.41 15.43 7.29
C TYR A 116 -8.56 15.53 8.56
N LYS A 117 -8.83 16.55 9.39
CA LYS A 117 -8.03 16.80 10.58
C LYS A 117 -8.46 15.91 11.75
N VAL A 118 -7.61 14.95 12.09
CA VAL A 118 -7.75 14.07 13.26
C VAL A 118 -6.57 14.32 14.20
N TRP A 119 -6.73 15.27 15.14
CA TRP A 119 -5.70 15.58 16.14
C TRP A 119 -6.22 15.29 17.55
N GLY A 120 -5.40 14.63 18.38
CA GLY A 120 -5.66 14.44 19.82
C GLY A 120 -5.75 12.99 20.29
N LEU A 121 -5.71 12.80 21.61
CA LEU A 121 -5.60 11.53 22.38
C LEU A 121 -6.75 10.52 22.20
N SER A 122 -7.65 10.72 21.25
CA SER A 122 -8.82 9.86 20.99
C SER A 122 -8.88 9.40 19.54
N LEU A 123 -7.72 8.94 19.05
CA LEU A 123 -7.41 8.69 17.65
C LEU A 123 -8.37 7.69 16.97
N GLY A 124 -8.75 6.59 17.63
CA GLY A 124 -9.47 5.49 16.96
C GLY A 124 -10.78 5.91 16.28
N TYR A 125 -11.75 6.46 17.02
CA TYR A 125 -13.07 6.77 16.45
C TYR A 125 -13.05 7.98 15.52
N ASN A 126 -12.17 8.96 15.74
CA ASN A 126 -12.06 10.13 14.85
C ASN A 126 -11.43 9.74 13.52
N VAL A 127 -10.43 8.85 13.54
CA VAL A 127 -9.82 8.29 12.34
C VAL A 127 -10.85 7.48 11.55
N LEU A 128 -11.61 6.61 12.22
CA LEU A 128 -12.71 5.87 11.58
C LEU A 128 -13.76 6.81 10.95
N ALA A 129 -14.19 7.85 11.68
CA ALA A 129 -15.11 8.84 11.13
C ALA A 129 -14.53 9.60 9.92
N ALA A 130 -13.22 9.83 9.90
CA ALA A 130 -12.52 10.42 8.76
C ALA A 130 -12.47 9.48 7.54
N PHE A 131 -12.28 8.18 7.76
CA PHE A 131 -12.38 7.18 6.69
C PHE A 131 -13.80 7.11 6.12
N ASP A 132 -14.83 7.04 6.98
CA ASP A 132 -16.23 7.01 6.56
C ASP A 132 -16.60 8.23 5.71
N ASP A 133 -16.24 9.43 6.20
CA ASP A 133 -16.46 10.67 5.44
C ASP A 133 -15.65 10.70 4.13
N ALA A 134 -14.38 10.26 4.12
CA ALA A 134 -13.56 10.23 2.91
C ALA A 134 -14.17 9.32 1.83
N ILE A 135 -14.64 8.13 2.21
CA ILE A 135 -15.31 7.20 1.31
C ILE A 135 -16.63 7.80 0.82
N ALA A 136 -17.45 8.34 1.72
CA ALA A 136 -18.75 8.93 1.38
C ALA A 136 -18.62 10.17 0.48
N ASP A 137 -17.59 10.98 0.70
CA ASP A 137 -17.30 12.18 -0.06
C ASP A 137 -16.79 11.87 -1.49
N GLY A 138 -16.32 10.64 -1.74
CA GLY A 138 -15.85 10.18 -3.04
C GLY A 138 -14.35 10.38 -3.28
N VAL A 139 -13.53 10.31 -2.23
CA VAL A 139 -12.06 10.32 -2.33
C VAL A 139 -11.57 9.09 -3.11
N ASN A 140 -10.58 9.27 -4.00
CA ASN A 140 -10.02 8.19 -4.79
C ASN A 140 -8.87 7.46 -4.10
N ILE A 141 -8.02 8.20 -3.37
CA ILE A 141 -6.85 7.69 -2.66
C ILE A 141 -6.78 8.38 -1.31
N ILE A 142 -6.52 7.62 -0.25
CA ILE A 142 -6.33 8.17 1.09
C ILE A 142 -4.83 8.11 1.43
N SER A 143 -4.28 9.24 1.87
CA SER A 143 -2.95 9.34 2.46
C SER A 143 -3.10 9.55 3.95
N VAL A 144 -2.59 8.62 4.74
CA VAL A 144 -2.65 8.64 6.21
C VAL A 144 -1.25 8.43 6.74
N SER A 145 -0.77 9.35 7.59
CA SER A 145 0.58 9.29 8.15
C SER A 145 0.50 9.21 9.68
N MET A 146 -0.12 8.14 10.15
CA MET A 146 -0.26 7.77 11.55
C MET A 146 -0.29 6.24 11.66
N GLY A 147 0.11 5.72 12.82
CA GLY A 147 0.07 4.29 13.14
C GLY A 147 0.23 4.09 14.64
N THR A 148 -0.10 2.90 15.12
CA THR A 148 0.10 2.49 16.52
C THR A 148 1.28 1.54 16.64
N VAL A 149 1.89 1.45 17.82
CA VAL A 149 3.11 0.63 18.04
C VAL A 149 2.78 -0.84 18.37
N GLU A 150 1.49 -1.16 18.55
CA GLU A 150 0.98 -2.52 18.77
C GLU A 150 -0.35 -2.71 18.01
N ALA A 151 -0.33 -3.44 16.89
CA ALA A 151 -1.52 -4.11 16.38
C ALA A 151 -1.15 -5.39 15.62
N GLY A 152 -2.16 -6.24 15.37
CA GLY A 152 -2.02 -7.49 14.65
C GLY A 152 -1.86 -7.27 13.14
N ILE A 153 -2.33 -8.21 12.33
CA ILE A 153 -2.22 -8.19 10.86
C ILE A 153 -2.95 -7.00 10.18
N ASP A 154 -3.59 -6.13 10.96
CA ASP A 154 -4.17 -4.84 10.60
C ASP A 154 -3.12 -3.74 10.25
N ASP A 155 -1.82 -3.96 10.48
CA ASP A 155 -0.75 -2.96 10.28
C ASP A 155 0.24 -3.25 9.11
N ASP A 156 0.03 -2.59 7.95
CA ASP A 156 1.10 -1.98 7.08
C ASP A 156 1.69 -2.77 5.85
N PRO A 157 2.25 -2.13 4.77
CA PRO A 157 1.69 -2.22 3.43
C PRO A 157 2.66 -2.51 2.24
N VAL A 158 2.11 -3.18 1.23
CA VAL A 158 2.12 -2.92 -0.24
C VAL A 158 3.43 -2.88 -1.05
N ALA A 159 3.31 -3.46 -2.26
CA ALA A 159 4.37 -3.84 -3.19
C ALA A 159 4.42 -3.02 -4.50
N ILE A 160 5.65 -2.88 -5.01
CA ILE A 160 6.20 -2.97 -6.38
C ILE A 160 7.41 -2.06 -6.36
N ALA A 161 8.58 -2.65 -6.53
CA ALA A 161 9.80 -1.95 -6.19
C ALA A 161 11.03 -2.54 -6.87
N TRP A 162 12.05 -1.70 -7.01
CA TRP A 162 13.40 -2.11 -7.30
C TRP A 162 13.96 -2.96 -6.17
N PRO A 163 14.54 -4.13 -6.49
CA PRO A 163 15.18 -4.97 -5.48
C PRO A 163 16.23 -4.18 -4.72
N MET A 164 16.13 -4.17 -3.39
CA MET A 164 17.20 -3.70 -2.53
C MET A 164 18.10 -4.88 -2.16
N ASN A 165 19.40 -4.63 -2.01
CA ASN A 165 20.35 -5.68 -1.67
C ASN A 165 20.24 -6.02 -0.18
N GLY A 166 19.72 -7.20 0.16
CA GLY A 166 19.77 -7.73 1.51
C GLY A 166 21.07 -8.51 1.72
N THR A 167 21.99 -7.97 2.51
CA THR A 167 23.31 -8.59 2.74
C THR A 167 23.34 -9.61 3.88
N SER A 168 22.21 -9.87 4.54
CA SER A 168 22.11 -10.73 5.73
C SER A 168 20.93 -11.69 5.67
N ASN A 169 21.12 -12.89 6.24
CA ASN A 169 20.12 -13.96 6.34
C ASN A 169 19.36 -13.93 7.70
N ASN A 170 19.38 -12.80 8.40
CA ASN A 170 18.68 -12.62 9.67
C ASN A 170 17.21 -12.28 9.42
N ALA A 171 16.29 -12.80 10.24
CA ALA A 171 14.85 -12.57 10.15
C ALA A 171 14.42 -11.09 10.26
N SER A 172 15.29 -10.20 10.72
CA SER A 172 15.04 -8.75 10.78
C SER A 172 15.53 -7.97 9.55
N THR A 173 15.89 -8.65 8.46
CA THR A 173 16.54 -8.02 7.29
C THR A 173 15.94 -8.51 5.97
N GLY A 174 16.24 -7.83 4.87
CA GLY A 174 15.69 -8.19 3.56
C GLY A 174 14.25 -7.70 3.41
N ALA A 175 13.34 -8.57 2.95
CA ALA A 175 11.95 -8.17 2.67
C ALA A 175 11.18 -7.72 3.92
N PHE A 176 11.59 -8.11 5.14
CA PHE A 176 11.01 -7.55 6.36
C PHE A 176 11.40 -6.10 6.64
N ALA A 177 12.49 -5.61 6.03
CA ALA A 177 12.93 -4.23 6.19
C ALA A 177 12.43 -3.30 5.07
N TYR A 178 12.33 -3.81 3.84
CA TYR A 178 12.00 -2.98 2.66
C TYR A 178 10.87 -3.55 1.79
N GLY A 179 10.19 -4.62 2.23
CA GLY A 179 9.13 -5.26 1.46
C GLY A 179 9.63 -5.73 0.08
N SER A 180 9.01 -5.20 -0.96
CA SER A 180 9.42 -5.48 -2.35
C SER A 180 10.67 -4.70 -2.79
N GLY A 181 11.06 -3.65 -2.05
CA GLY A 181 12.23 -2.80 -2.26
C GLY A 181 11.89 -1.31 -2.44
N HIS A 182 12.64 -0.58 -3.29
CA HIS A 182 12.45 0.86 -3.53
C HIS A 182 11.46 1.17 -4.67
N ILE A 183 10.46 2.02 -4.47
CA ILE A 183 9.42 2.31 -5.48
C ILE A 183 9.98 2.77 -6.84
N ASN A 184 9.36 2.31 -7.93
CA ASN A 184 9.64 2.77 -9.30
C ASN A 184 8.37 3.21 -10.03
N PRO A 185 7.99 4.50 -9.94
CA PRO A 185 6.77 5.03 -10.53
C PRO A 185 6.67 4.81 -12.05
N VAL A 186 7.80 4.92 -12.77
CA VAL A 186 7.81 4.83 -14.24
C VAL A 186 7.39 3.43 -14.72
N ASN A 187 7.84 2.38 -14.04
CA ASN A 187 7.44 1.01 -14.40
C ASN A 187 6.08 0.62 -13.80
N ALA A 188 5.65 1.25 -12.70
CA ALA A 188 4.39 0.94 -12.04
C ALA A 188 3.16 1.33 -12.88
N ILE A 189 3.30 2.27 -13.83
CA ILE A 189 2.21 2.68 -14.75
C ILE A 189 1.77 1.55 -15.69
N ASN A 190 2.70 0.66 -16.07
CA ASN A 190 2.41 -0.48 -16.93
C ASN A 190 3.16 -1.73 -16.42
N PRO A 191 2.62 -2.40 -15.38
CA PRO A 191 3.30 -3.53 -14.73
C PRO A 191 3.26 -4.83 -15.55
N GLY A 192 2.39 -4.93 -16.57
CA GLY A 192 2.21 -6.13 -17.39
C GLY A 192 1.30 -7.20 -16.77
N LEU A 193 1.49 -7.53 -15.48
CA LEU A 193 0.60 -8.38 -14.68
C LEU A 193 0.31 -7.72 -13.34
N VAL A 194 -0.89 -7.97 -12.80
CA VAL A 194 -1.30 -7.52 -11.47
C VAL A 194 -1.87 -8.68 -10.65
N TYR A 195 -1.67 -8.61 -9.34
CA TYR A 195 -2.30 -9.51 -8.36
C TYR A 195 -3.56 -8.82 -7.86
N GLU A 196 -4.68 -9.10 -8.49
CA GLU A 196 -5.97 -8.50 -8.10
C GLU A 196 -6.55 -9.26 -6.91
N ALA A 197 -7.09 -8.52 -5.94
CA ALA A 197 -7.81 -9.04 -4.79
C ALA A 197 -9.10 -8.25 -4.62
N SER A 198 -10.19 -8.96 -4.35
CA SER A 198 -11.51 -8.41 -4.10
C SER A 198 -11.77 -8.23 -2.60
N GLU A 199 -12.81 -7.48 -2.25
CA GLU A 199 -13.32 -7.41 -0.86
C GLU A 199 -13.53 -8.81 -0.26
N GLU A 200 -14.10 -9.73 -1.03
CA GLU A 200 -14.32 -11.11 -0.60
C GLU A 200 -13.01 -11.85 -0.28
N ASP A 201 -11.91 -11.55 -0.98
CA ASP A 201 -10.61 -12.14 -0.69
C ASP A 201 -10.02 -11.61 0.63
N TYR A 202 -10.33 -10.36 1.00
CA TYR A 202 -9.99 -9.80 2.31
C TYR A 202 -10.89 -10.36 3.41
N ILE A 203 -12.20 -10.51 3.19
CA ILE A 203 -13.09 -11.16 4.15
C ILE A 203 -12.63 -12.59 4.43
N ARG A 204 -12.27 -13.36 3.38
CA ARG A 204 -11.70 -14.70 3.55
C ARG A 204 -10.41 -14.69 4.36
N LEU A 205 -9.51 -13.74 4.10
CA LEU A 205 -8.31 -13.56 4.91
C LEU A 205 -8.64 -13.30 6.38
N LEU A 206 -9.54 -12.34 6.67
CA LEU A 206 -9.97 -12.01 8.04
C LEU A 206 -10.59 -13.23 8.75
N CYS A 207 -11.38 -14.03 8.04
CA CYS A 207 -11.94 -15.27 8.56
C CYS A 207 -10.89 -16.34 8.94
N THR A 208 -9.64 -16.23 8.48
CA THR A 208 -8.57 -17.16 8.90
C THR A 208 -7.91 -16.76 10.22
N ILE A 209 -8.11 -15.52 10.68
CA ILE A 209 -7.45 -14.94 11.86
C ILE A 209 -8.44 -14.51 12.95
N TYR A 210 -9.71 -14.27 12.60
CA TYR A 210 -10.75 -13.80 13.51
C TYR A 210 -12.01 -14.67 13.42
N ASP A 211 -12.83 -14.63 14.47
CA ASP A 211 -14.17 -15.20 14.47
C ASP A 211 -15.17 -14.32 13.69
N GLU A 212 -16.29 -14.92 13.28
CA GLU A 212 -17.34 -14.25 12.50
C GLU A 212 -17.86 -12.96 13.16
N GLY A 213 -17.93 -12.91 14.50
CA GLY A 213 -18.38 -11.73 15.22
C GLY A 213 -17.43 -10.55 15.03
N LYS A 214 -16.13 -10.78 15.16
CA LYS A 214 -15.10 -9.77 14.87
C LYS A 214 -15.06 -9.37 13.39
N VAL A 215 -15.17 -10.34 12.48
CA VAL A 215 -15.22 -10.05 11.04
C VAL A 215 -16.42 -9.16 10.72
N GLY A 216 -17.59 -9.41 11.32
CA GLY A 216 -18.77 -8.57 11.14
C GLY A 216 -18.60 -7.15 11.69
N LEU A 217 -17.87 -6.97 12.80
CA LEU A 217 -17.54 -5.64 13.30
C LEU A 217 -16.59 -4.86 12.38
N ILE A 218 -15.63 -5.54 11.75
CA ILE A 218 -14.64 -4.92 10.83
C ILE A 218 -15.28 -4.59 9.49
N SER A 219 -16.06 -5.51 8.93
CA SER A 219 -16.72 -5.33 7.62
C SER A 219 -17.93 -4.39 7.67
N GLY A 220 -18.52 -4.20 8.85
CA GLY A 220 -19.71 -3.37 9.03
C GLY A 220 -21.01 -4.05 8.57
N ASP A 221 -20.95 -5.32 8.16
CA ASP A 221 -22.10 -6.13 7.78
C ASP A 221 -21.98 -7.57 8.32
N ASN A 222 -23.06 -8.34 8.20
CA ASN A 222 -23.12 -9.68 8.79
C ASN A 222 -22.62 -10.72 7.78
N ARG A 223 -21.33 -11.08 7.87
CA ARG A 223 -20.68 -12.07 7.01
C ARG A 223 -20.50 -13.42 7.71
N THR A 224 -20.70 -14.49 6.95
CA THR A 224 -20.41 -15.86 7.39
C THR A 224 -19.04 -16.29 6.90
N CYS A 225 -18.21 -16.83 7.79
CA CYS A 225 -16.88 -17.31 7.46
C CYS A 225 -16.95 -18.75 6.92
N PRO A 226 -16.21 -19.07 5.84
CA PRO A 226 -16.09 -20.46 5.38
C PRO A 226 -15.46 -21.34 6.47
N THR A 227 -15.92 -22.59 6.58
CA THR A 227 -15.44 -23.55 7.59
C THR A 227 -14.69 -24.72 6.96
N GLY A 228 -13.85 -25.38 7.74
CA GLY A 228 -13.07 -26.54 7.31
C GLY A 228 -12.06 -26.18 6.22
N SER A 229 -11.95 -27.02 5.19
CA SER A 229 -11.01 -26.80 4.08
C SER A 229 -11.33 -25.57 3.23
N ALA A 230 -12.55 -25.04 3.30
CA ALA A 230 -12.96 -23.84 2.58
C ALA A 230 -12.45 -22.53 3.21
N GLN A 231 -12.00 -22.57 4.48
CA GLN A 231 -11.46 -21.41 5.20
C GLN A 231 -10.15 -20.90 4.57
N GLY A 232 -9.39 -21.79 3.93
CA GLY A 232 -8.08 -21.48 3.35
C GLY A 232 -7.02 -21.14 4.40
N TYR A 233 -5.93 -20.53 3.96
CA TYR A 233 -4.81 -20.11 4.82
C TYR A 233 -4.41 -18.66 4.49
N VAL A 234 -3.89 -17.93 5.48
CA VAL A 234 -3.34 -16.56 5.30
C VAL A 234 -2.38 -16.48 4.11
N LYS A 235 -1.51 -17.49 3.95
CA LYS A 235 -0.52 -17.58 2.85
C LYS A 235 -1.14 -17.62 1.44
N ASP A 236 -2.41 -17.96 1.32
CA ASP A 236 -3.14 -18.12 0.05
C ASP A 236 -3.87 -16.85 -0.39
N HIS A 237 -3.89 -15.80 0.43
CA HIS A 237 -4.35 -14.49 -0.01
C HIS A 237 -3.52 -14.04 -1.23
N ASN A 238 -4.19 -13.48 -2.24
CA ASN A 238 -3.59 -13.20 -3.55
C ASN A 238 -2.71 -11.95 -3.53
N TYR A 239 -1.63 -12.00 -2.74
CA TYR A 239 -0.75 -10.88 -2.48
C TYR A 239 0.50 -10.94 -3.40
N PRO A 240 1.05 -9.79 -3.84
CA PRO A 240 2.23 -9.72 -4.71
C PRO A 240 3.55 -10.20 -4.07
N SER A 241 3.53 -10.62 -2.81
CA SER A 241 4.63 -11.29 -2.10
C SER A 241 4.15 -12.59 -1.43
N MET A 242 5.11 -13.43 -1.05
CA MET A 242 4.85 -14.74 -0.43
C MET A 242 5.59 -14.85 0.90
N GLY A 243 4.85 -14.98 2.00
CA GLY A 243 5.38 -15.07 3.34
C GLY A 243 4.80 -16.24 4.11
N ALA A 244 5.62 -17.05 4.78
CA ALA A 244 5.13 -18.08 5.68
C ALA A 244 6.07 -18.35 6.86
N LYS A 245 5.46 -18.59 8.03
CA LYS A 245 6.15 -19.10 9.22
C LYS A 245 6.23 -20.63 9.16
N VAL A 246 7.38 -21.20 9.52
CA VAL A 246 7.58 -22.65 9.68
C VAL A 246 8.12 -22.97 11.06
N GLU A 247 8.01 -24.23 11.46
CA GLU A 247 8.57 -24.71 12.72
C GLU A 247 10.10 -24.82 12.62
N PRO A 248 10.85 -24.29 13.60
CA PRO A 248 12.30 -24.42 13.63
C PRO A 248 12.75 -25.88 13.66
N MET A 249 13.88 -26.15 13.01
CA MET A 249 14.57 -27.45 13.00
C MET A 249 13.73 -28.62 12.49
N LYS A 250 12.63 -28.37 11.75
CA LYS A 250 11.82 -29.39 11.10
C LYS A 250 11.83 -29.24 9.58
N PRO A 251 11.71 -30.36 8.84
CA PRO A 251 11.48 -30.30 7.40
C PRO A 251 10.16 -29.61 7.09
N PHE A 252 10.14 -28.81 6.04
CA PHE A 252 8.93 -28.13 5.59
C PHE A 252 8.84 -28.09 4.07
N SER A 253 7.61 -28.00 3.58
CA SER A 253 7.27 -27.71 2.20
C SER A 253 6.05 -26.80 2.19
N VAL A 254 6.27 -25.51 1.94
CA VAL A 254 5.20 -24.51 1.89
C VAL A 254 4.82 -24.28 0.44
N ASN A 255 3.52 -24.31 0.15
CA ASN A 255 2.98 -24.00 -1.16
C ASN A 255 2.15 -22.71 -1.10
N PHE A 256 2.39 -21.80 -2.04
CA PHE A 256 1.72 -20.53 -2.20
C PHE A 256 0.94 -20.52 -3.51
N HIS A 257 -0.38 -20.45 -3.42
CA HIS A 257 -1.23 -20.30 -4.58
C HIS A 257 -1.39 -18.83 -4.94
N ARG A 258 -1.27 -18.47 -6.22
CA ARG A 258 -1.40 -17.09 -6.70
C ARG A 258 -2.13 -17.02 -8.02
N ARG A 259 -2.86 -15.91 -8.20
CA ARG A 259 -3.51 -15.55 -9.45
C ARG A 259 -3.00 -14.21 -9.96
N VAL A 260 -2.66 -14.16 -11.23
CA VAL A 260 -2.28 -12.92 -11.91
C VAL A 260 -3.24 -12.63 -13.04
N LYS A 261 -3.59 -11.36 -13.18
CA LYS A 261 -4.41 -10.83 -14.26
C LYS A 261 -3.57 -10.05 -15.25
N LYS A 262 -3.90 -10.19 -16.53
CA LYS A 262 -3.21 -9.47 -17.61
C LYS A 262 -3.55 -7.98 -17.61
N PHE A 263 -2.52 -7.13 -17.53
CA PHE A 263 -2.63 -5.68 -17.66
C PHE A 263 -1.83 -5.15 -18.85
N GLY A 264 -2.37 -4.23 -19.65
CA GLY A 264 -1.74 -3.77 -20.89
C GLY A 264 -1.86 -4.79 -22.03
N LEU A 265 -1.10 -4.66 -23.12
CA LEU A 265 -1.27 -5.40 -24.40
C LEU A 265 -1.77 -6.86 -24.29
N ALA A 266 -2.81 -7.21 -25.07
CA ALA A 266 -3.26 -8.60 -25.24
C ALA A 266 -2.18 -9.44 -25.96
N ASN A 267 -2.26 -10.77 -25.84
CA ASN A 267 -1.30 -11.73 -26.39
C ASN A 267 0.13 -11.56 -25.86
N SER A 268 0.42 -12.13 -24.69
CA SER A 268 1.77 -12.19 -24.16
C SER A 268 2.05 -13.50 -23.42
N THR A 269 3.29 -13.95 -23.48
CA THR A 269 3.75 -15.15 -22.78
C THR A 269 4.86 -14.78 -21.81
N TYR A 270 4.64 -15.08 -20.54
CA TYR A 270 5.60 -14.86 -19.47
C TYR A 270 6.29 -16.17 -19.10
N LYS A 271 7.60 -16.13 -18.96
CA LYS A 271 8.40 -17.22 -18.41
C LYS A 271 8.82 -16.90 -16.98
N ALA A 272 8.67 -17.86 -16.08
CA ALA A 272 9.11 -17.74 -14.71
C ALA A 272 10.64 -17.88 -14.59
N THR A 273 11.23 -17.12 -13.67
CA THR A 273 12.61 -17.30 -13.23
C THR A 273 12.66 -17.13 -11.72
N ILE A 274 13.30 -18.08 -11.04
CA ILE A 274 13.53 -18.02 -9.60
C ILE A 274 14.93 -17.49 -9.33
N PHE A 275 15.02 -16.50 -8.45
CA PHE A 275 16.29 -16.00 -7.90
C PHE A 275 16.31 -16.31 -6.40
N SER A 276 17.31 -17.05 -5.93
CA SER A 276 17.51 -17.29 -4.50
C SER A 276 18.99 -17.35 -4.18
N ASN A 277 19.34 -16.82 -3.01
CA ASN A 277 20.69 -16.89 -2.44
C ASN A 277 20.76 -17.93 -1.30
N SER A 278 19.74 -18.80 -1.21
CA SER A 278 19.59 -19.78 -0.13
C SER A 278 19.66 -21.20 -0.67
N ASN A 279 19.95 -22.17 0.21
CA ASN A 279 19.95 -23.60 -0.13
C ASN A 279 18.53 -24.21 -0.14
N ALA A 280 17.49 -23.40 -0.34
CA ALA A 280 16.11 -23.87 -0.39
C ALA A 280 15.72 -24.30 -1.82
N ASP A 281 14.90 -25.34 -1.92
CA ASP A 281 14.31 -25.77 -3.18
C ASP A 281 13.05 -24.93 -3.45
N ILE A 282 13.11 -24.05 -4.45
CA ILE A 282 12.03 -23.14 -4.81
C ILE A 282 11.59 -23.44 -6.23
N LYS A 283 10.33 -23.83 -6.39
CA LYS A 283 9.72 -24.24 -7.68
C LYS A 283 8.46 -23.46 -7.96
N VAL A 284 8.15 -23.29 -9.23
CA VAL A 284 6.94 -22.63 -9.72
C VAL A 284 6.27 -23.50 -10.77
N VAL A 285 4.95 -23.65 -10.69
CA VAL A 285 4.16 -24.46 -11.63
C VAL A 285 2.87 -23.71 -11.99
N PRO A 286 2.56 -23.53 -13.28
CA PRO A 286 3.41 -23.80 -14.44
C PRO A 286 4.61 -22.84 -14.51
N GLU A 287 5.65 -23.18 -15.27
CA GLU A 287 6.80 -22.28 -15.50
C GLU A 287 6.55 -21.21 -16.58
N VAL A 288 5.43 -21.32 -17.28
CA VAL A 288 5.05 -20.43 -18.39
C VAL A 288 3.57 -20.10 -18.29
N LEU A 289 3.23 -18.82 -18.38
CA LEU A 289 1.86 -18.31 -18.46
C LEU A 289 1.65 -17.62 -19.81
N SER A 290 0.61 -18.01 -20.54
CA SER A 290 0.25 -17.38 -21.82
C SER A 290 -1.15 -16.79 -21.71
N PHE A 291 -1.27 -15.53 -22.10
CA PHE A 291 -2.52 -14.77 -22.08
C PHE A 291 -2.90 -14.41 -23.51
N GLN A 292 -4.16 -14.61 -23.88
CA GLN A 292 -4.74 -14.35 -25.18
C GLN A 292 -5.54 -13.03 -25.22
N SER A 293 -6.09 -12.61 -24.09
CA SER A 293 -6.89 -11.39 -23.99
C SER A 293 -6.46 -10.49 -22.84
N LEU A 294 -6.92 -9.24 -22.89
CA LEU A 294 -6.92 -8.35 -21.72
C LEU A 294 -7.74 -8.99 -20.61
N ASP A 295 -7.39 -8.68 -19.36
CA ASP A 295 -8.11 -9.11 -18.16
C ASP A 295 -8.18 -10.63 -17.95
N GLU A 296 -7.53 -11.43 -18.79
CA GLU A 296 -7.42 -12.88 -18.58
C GLU A 296 -6.59 -13.14 -17.32
N GLU A 297 -7.10 -14.04 -16.49
CA GLU A 297 -6.45 -14.48 -15.26
C GLU A 297 -5.79 -15.85 -15.45
N LYS A 298 -4.65 -16.04 -14.80
CA LYS A 298 -3.97 -17.33 -14.70
C LYS A 298 -3.51 -17.58 -13.27
N ASP A 299 -3.69 -18.82 -12.84
CA ASP A 299 -3.20 -19.30 -11.57
C ASP A 299 -1.83 -19.99 -11.73
N PHE A 300 -1.03 -19.92 -10.66
CA PHE A 300 0.21 -20.65 -10.52
C PHE A 300 0.50 -20.90 -9.04
N ASP A 301 1.34 -21.91 -8.79
CA ASP A 301 1.76 -22.30 -7.47
C ASP A 301 3.27 -22.14 -7.31
N VAL A 302 3.70 -21.62 -6.16
CA VAL A 302 5.12 -21.55 -5.77
C VAL A 302 5.34 -22.43 -4.55
N THR A 303 6.27 -23.37 -4.64
CA THR A 303 6.64 -24.25 -3.53
C THR A 303 8.03 -23.91 -3.03
N VAL A 304 8.18 -23.73 -1.71
CA VAL A 304 9.45 -23.53 -1.02
C VAL A 304 9.65 -24.68 -0.03
N ALA A 305 10.73 -25.45 -0.21
CA ALA A 305 11.02 -26.61 0.63
C ALA A 305 12.47 -26.62 1.13
N ARG A 306 12.66 -27.13 2.36
CA ARG A 306 13.98 -27.33 2.98
C ARG A 306 13.92 -28.43 4.04
N SER A 307 15.07 -29.06 4.31
CA SER A 307 15.25 -30.08 5.36
C SER A 307 15.05 -29.54 6.77
N ASP A 308 15.46 -28.30 7.01
CA ASP A 308 15.47 -27.65 8.32
C ASP A 308 15.72 -26.15 8.16
N LEU A 309 15.23 -25.37 9.13
CA LEU A 309 15.54 -23.95 9.27
C LEU A 309 15.80 -23.64 10.75
N PRO A 310 16.99 -23.13 11.11
CA PRO A 310 17.29 -22.75 12.48
C PRO A 310 16.32 -21.69 13.01
N ASP A 311 16.15 -21.66 14.33
CA ASP A 311 15.38 -20.60 14.98
C ASP A 311 16.02 -19.22 14.72
N GLY A 312 15.20 -18.21 14.43
CA GLY A 312 15.62 -16.86 14.03
C GLY A 312 16.18 -16.76 12.60
N ALA A 313 16.19 -17.83 11.82
CA ALA A 313 16.66 -17.82 10.44
C ALA A 313 15.52 -17.64 9.43
N GLN A 314 15.89 -17.17 8.24
CA GLN A 314 14.99 -17.07 7.10
C GLN A 314 15.60 -17.64 5.81
N VAL A 315 14.71 -18.03 4.91
CA VAL A 315 14.97 -18.35 3.50
C VAL A 315 14.34 -17.22 2.69
N SER A 316 15.10 -16.67 1.74
CA SER A 316 14.61 -15.61 0.86
C SER A 316 14.91 -15.91 -0.60
N GLY A 317 13.95 -15.56 -1.45
CA GLY A 317 14.07 -15.62 -2.89
C GLY A 317 13.13 -14.63 -3.57
N SER A 318 13.06 -14.70 -4.90
CA SER A 318 12.04 -14.00 -5.66
C SER A 318 11.68 -14.76 -6.93
N LEU A 319 10.40 -14.75 -7.25
CA LEU A 319 9.86 -15.15 -8.55
C LEU A 319 9.84 -13.92 -9.46
N VAL A 320 10.26 -14.08 -10.71
CA VAL A 320 10.12 -13.05 -11.74
C VAL A 320 9.41 -13.66 -12.95
N TRP A 321 8.27 -13.09 -13.34
CA TRP A 321 7.65 -13.33 -14.63
C TRP A 321 8.20 -12.32 -15.65
N PHE A 322 8.69 -12.82 -16.79
CA PHE A 322 9.26 -12.00 -17.85
C PHE A 322 8.70 -12.36 -19.22
N ASP A 323 8.23 -11.37 -19.98
CA ASP A 323 7.71 -11.52 -21.35
C ASP A 323 8.61 -10.91 -22.44
N GLY A 324 9.83 -10.47 -22.08
CA GLY A 324 10.72 -9.70 -22.95
C GLY A 324 10.73 -8.21 -22.66
N THR A 325 9.65 -7.66 -22.06
CA THR A 325 9.47 -6.24 -21.78
C THR A 325 9.20 -5.96 -20.30
N HIS A 326 8.17 -6.60 -19.75
CA HIS A 326 7.70 -6.44 -18.38
C HIS A 326 8.39 -7.44 -17.45
N ARG A 327 8.74 -6.99 -16.25
CA ARG A 327 9.35 -7.81 -15.19
C ARG A 327 8.50 -7.74 -13.93
N VAL A 328 7.70 -8.77 -13.70
CA VAL A 328 6.78 -8.84 -12.56
C VAL A 328 7.47 -9.66 -11.48
N ARG A 329 8.03 -8.98 -10.48
CA ARG A 329 8.81 -9.60 -9.40
C ARG A 329 7.99 -9.73 -8.12
N SER A 330 8.01 -10.92 -7.54
CA SER A 330 7.42 -11.21 -6.23
C SER A 330 8.47 -11.80 -5.28
N PRO A 331 8.81 -11.12 -4.17
CA PRO A 331 9.68 -11.70 -3.15
C PRO A 331 8.96 -12.84 -2.43
N ASN A 332 9.72 -13.87 -2.06
CA ASN A 332 9.27 -14.94 -1.18
C ASN A 332 10.19 -15.05 0.03
N VAL A 333 9.59 -15.18 1.22
CA VAL A 333 10.30 -15.33 2.49
C VAL A 333 9.63 -16.40 3.34
N VAL A 334 10.41 -17.39 3.76
CA VAL A 334 9.99 -18.41 4.74
C VAL A 334 10.88 -18.28 5.96
N TYR A 335 10.30 -18.13 7.15
CA TYR A 335 11.04 -17.84 8.37
C TYR A 335 10.67 -18.79 9.51
N ALA A 336 11.63 -19.08 10.38
CA ALA A 336 11.43 -19.85 11.60
C ALA A 336 11.70 -18.96 12.80
N TYR A 337 10.72 -18.85 13.70
CA TYR A 337 10.87 -18.09 14.94
C TYR A 337 10.00 -18.67 16.06
N ILE A 338 10.63 -19.00 17.18
CA ILE A 338 9.94 -19.28 18.44
C ILE A 338 9.62 -17.94 19.09
N GLN A 339 8.34 -17.65 19.24
CA GLN A 339 7.91 -16.51 20.03
C GLN A 339 8.21 -16.83 21.49
N HIS A 340 9.30 -16.31 22.04
CA HIS A 340 9.47 -16.29 23.48
C HIS A 340 8.34 -15.41 24.03
N GLU A 341 7.36 -16.02 24.69
CA GLU A 341 6.40 -15.28 25.51
C GLU A 341 7.22 -14.44 26.49
N HIS A 342 7.36 -13.15 26.21
CA HIS A 342 7.72 -12.20 27.24
C HIS A 342 6.56 -12.26 28.23
N GLN A 343 6.75 -13.01 29.32
CA GLN A 343 5.96 -12.85 30.52
C GLN A 343 5.87 -11.35 30.79
N ASN A 344 4.64 -10.84 30.86
CA ASN A 344 4.31 -9.52 31.38
C ASN A 344 5.05 -9.30 32.72
N MET A 345 6.25 -8.75 32.69
CA MET A 345 6.86 -8.11 33.84
C MET A 345 6.36 -6.67 33.85
N VAL A 346 5.08 -6.54 34.22
CA VAL A 346 4.55 -5.29 34.78
C VAL A 346 4.95 -5.31 36.25
N THR A 347 5.88 -4.43 36.63
CA THR A 347 5.99 -3.90 37.99
C THR A 347 5.72 -2.43 37.95
#